data_AF-A0A953WNA5-F1
#
_entry.id   AF-A0A953WNA5-F1
#
_cell.length_a   1.000
_cell.length_b   1.000
_cell.length_c   1.000
_cell.angle_alpha   90.00
_cell.angle_beta   90.00
_cell.angle_gamma   90.00
#
_symmetry.space_group_name_H-M   'P 1'
#
loop_
_entity.id
_entity.type
_entity.pdbx_description
1 polymer ?
#
loop_
_entity_poly.entity_id
_entity_poly.type
_entity_poly.pdbx_seq_one_letter_code
_entity_poly.pdbx_strand_id
1 'polypeptide(L)'
;VIDANRPPSGASLYPGQNTTGLCPSTDFDGAPIYEEGEEPGEEETEARRAAFHAPYHAAIEAAIARVKARHGLAIVYDCHSIRSHIPYLFEGALPTFNIGTNSGASCDPRIEKAAAEACARAGDDYTHVVNGRFKGGWTTRHYGKPSQNVHAIQMELAQRAYMTEAPPWGYDETKAQRLRSVLAEILGAIEKFAMEGTPSA
;
A
#
# COMPACT_ATOMS: atom_id res chain seq x y z
N VAL A 1 3.83 2.59 18.73
CA VAL A 1 3.56 2.54 17.27
C VAL A 1 3.08 1.14 16.89
N ILE A 2 2.10 1.01 15.99
CA ILE A 2 1.62 -0.27 15.43
C ILE A 2 1.32 -0.07 13.93
N ASP A 3 1.73 -1.02 13.10
CA ASP A 3 1.51 -1.01 11.65
C ASP A 3 0.17 -1.66 11.30
N ALA A 4 -0.79 -0.86 10.85
CA ALA A 4 -2.10 -1.34 10.43
C ALA A 4 -2.04 -2.20 9.16
N ASN A 5 -0.99 -2.12 8.34
CA ASN A 5 -0.83 -2.95 7.15
C ASN A 5 -0.11 -4.28 7.42
N ARG A 6 -0.01 -4.69 8.69
CA ARG A 6 0.43 -6.02 9.15
C ARG A 6 -0.75 -6.82 9.71
N PRO A 7 -0.72 -8.17 9.59
CA PRO A 7 -1.74 -9.00 10.22
C PRO A 7 -1.73 -8.81 11.74
N PRO A 8 -2.90 -8.88 12.40
CA PRO A 8 -2.98 -8.74 13.85
C PRO A 8 -2.24 -9.84 14.62
N SER A 9 -1.96 -10.97 13.96
CA SER A 9 -1.13 -12.06 14.51
C SER A 9 0.37 -11.76 14.51
N GLY A 10 0.81 -10.69 13.84
CA GLY A 10 2.24 -10.38 13.66
C GLY A 10 2.98 -11.28 12.67
N ALA A 11 2.30 -12.25 12.04
CA ALA A 11 2.93 -13.15 11.08
C ALA A 11 3.54 -12.39 9.88
N SER A 12 4.79 -12.71 9.52
CA SER A 12 5.42 -12.09 8.34
C SER A 12 4.74 -12.56 7.06
N LEU A 13 4.49 -11.61 6.16
CA LEU A 13 3.95 -11.86 4.83
C LEU A 13 5.04 -12.27 3.81
N TYR A 14 6.31 -12.06 4.16
CA TYR A 14 7.47 -12.31 3.29
C TYR A 14 8.54 -13.11 4.06
N PRO A 15 8.36 -14.43 4.22
CA PRO A 15 9.32 -15.27 4.92
C PRO A 15 10.72 -15.19 4.31
N GLY A 16 11.75 -15.04 5.14
CA GLY A 16 13.15 -14.98 4.72
C GLY A 16 13.61 -13.62 4.18
N GLN A 17 12.79 -12.57 4.29
CA GLN A 17 13.16 -11.20 3.97
C GLN A 17 13.16 -10.33 5.22
N ASN A 18 13.99 -9.28 5.23
CA ASN A 18 13.93 -8.26 6.27
C ASN A 18 12.60 -7.53 6.16
N THR A 19 11.83 -7.52 7.26
CA THR A 19 10.54 -6.83 7.34
C THR A 19 10.38 -6.23 8.71
N THR A 20 9.71 -5.09 8.80
CA THR A 20 9.22 -4.57 10.08
C THR A 20 8.08 -5.43 10.63
N GLY A 21 8.01 -5.58 11.96
CA GLY A 21 6.95 -6.29 12.66
C GLY A 21 5.66 -5.47 12.84
N LEU A 22 4.64 -6.09 13.44
CA LEU A 22 3.35 -5.43 13.77
C LEU A 22 3.56 -4.21 14.68
N CYS A 23 4.38 -4.35 15.72
CA CYS A 23 5.00 -3.23 16.41
C CYS A 23 6.48 -3.21 16.01
N PRO A 24 6.91 -2.33 15.09
CA PRO A 24 8.30 -2.31 14.63
C PRO A 24 9.24 -1.96 15.78
N SER A 25 10.30 -2.75 15.98
CA SER A 25 11.40 -2.48 16.93
C SER A 25 12.62 -1.81 16.26
N THR A 26 12.71 -1.89 14.93
CA THR A 26 13.73 -1.23 14.13
C THR A 26 13.10 -0.34 13.06
N ASP A 27 13.84 0.68 12.63
CA ASP A 27 13.48 1.47 11.46
C ASP A 27 13.81 0.72 10.15
N PHE A 28 13.65 1.40 9.01
CA PHE A 28 13.93 0.83 7.70
C PHE A 28 15.41 0.71 7.35
N ASP A 29 16.31 1.32 8.13
CA ASP A 29 17.76 1.16 8.01
C ASP A 29 18.29 0.06 8.95
N GLY A 30 17.39 -0.59 9.71
CA GLY A 30 17.72 -1.63 10.68
C GLY A 30 18.21 -1.09 12.03
N ALA A 31 18.10 0.22 12.27
CA ALA A 31 18.48 0.82 13.54
C ALA A 31 17.37 0.61 14.59
N PRO A 32 17.72 0.36 15.87
CA PRO A 32 16.72 0.19 16.93
C PRO A 32 15.94 1.49 17.15
N ILE A 33 14.63 1.36 17.37
CA ILE A 33 13.72 2.48 17.70
C ILE A 33 13.65 2.69 19.21
N TYR A 34 13.78 1.61 19.99
CA TYR A 34 13.68 1.62 21.45
C TYR A 34 15.06 1.41 22.08
N GLU A 35 15.17 1.80 23.34
CA GLU A 35 16.29 1.39 24.18
C GLU A 35 16.23 -0.13 24.42
N GLU A 36 17.38 -0.73 24.74
CA GLU A 36 17.48 -2.17 24.97
C GLU A 36 16.56 -2.61 26.11
N GLY A 37 15.63 -3.53 25.83
CA GLY A 37 14.67 -4.05 26.80
C GLY A 37 13.36 -3.25 26.90
N GLU A 38 13.25 -2.12 26.19
CA GLU A 38 12.06 -1.27 26.14
C GLU A 38 11.23 -1.53 24.87
N GLU A 39 11.48 -2.64 24.15
CA GLU A 39 10.64 -3.04 23.03
C GLU A 39 9.23 -3.44 23.49
N PRO A 40 8.19 -3.22 22.67
CA PRO A 40 6.82 -3.56 23.03
C PRO A 40 6.67 -5.07 23.27
N GLY A 41 6.39 -5.45 24.51
CA GLY A 41 6.03 -6.81 24.88
C GLY A 41 4.65 -7.23 24.36
N GLU A 42 4.23 -8.45 24.70
CA GLU A 42 2.94 -9.02 24.27
C GLU A 42 1.74 -8.19 24.77
N GLU A 43 1.74 -7.83 26.06
CA GLU A 43 0.65 -7.06 26.67
C GLU A 43 0.51 -5.68 26.02
N GLU A 44 1.63 -4.99 25.77
CA GLU A 44 1.60 -3.68 25.12
C GLU A 44 1.19 -3.79 23.64
N THR A 45 1.70 -4.81 22.94
CA THR A 45 1.30 -5.09 21.54
C THR A 45 -0.20 -5.33 21.44
N GLU A 46 -0.79 -6.11 22.36
CA GLU A 46 -2.22 -6.36 22.40
C GLU A 46 -3.02 -5.09 22.74
N ALA A 47 -2.55 -4.29 23.69
CA ALA A 47 -3.16 -3.00 24.01
C ALA A 47 -3.16 -2.05 22.78
N ARG A 48 -2.04 -1.97 22.05
CA ARG A 48 -1.94 -1.19 20.80
C ARG A 48 -2.85 -1.76 19.71
N ARG A 49 -2.95 -3.09 19.60
CA ARG A 49 -3.84 -3.76 18.65
C ARG A 49 -5.30 -3.39 18.91
N ALA A 50 -5.74 -3.47 20.17
CA ALA A 50 -7.10 -3.13 20.56
C ALA A 50 -7.42 -1.64 20.39
N ALA A 51 -6.47 -0.76 20.69
CA ALA A 51 -6.69 0.69 20.66
C ALA A 51 -6.57 1.33 19.26
N PHE A 52 -5.74 0.77 18.37
CA PHE A 52 -5.43 1.41 17.08
C PHE A 52 -5.67 0.51 15.87
N HIS A 53 -5.18 -0.73 15.90
CA HIS A 53 -5.30 -1.65 14.76
C HIS A 53 -6.76 -2.06 14.52
N ALA A 54 -7.41 -2.63 15.52
CA ALA A 54 -8.80 -3.10 15.38
C ALA A 54 -9.78 -1.97 15.00
N PRO A 55 -9.74 -0.76 15.60
CA PRO A 55 -10.60 0.35 15.19
C PRO A 55 -10.32 0.84 13.76
N TYR A 56 -9.06 0.87 13.33
CA TYR A 56 -8.71 1.18 11.94
C TYR A 56 -9.36 0.19 10.97
N HIS A 57 -9.25 -1.11 11.24
CA HIS A 57 -9.83 -2.12 10.36
C HIS A 57 -11.36 -2.15 10.39
N ALA A 58 -11.98 -1.91 11.55
CA ALA A 58 -13.43 -1.74 11.63
C ALA A 58 -13.93 -0.57 10.75
N ALA A 59 -13.20 0.55 10.72
CA ALA A 59 -13.52 1.67 9.85
C ALA A 59 -13.38 1.34 8.36
N ILE A 60 -12.34 0.60 7.97
CA ILE A 60 -12.17 0.15 6.58
C ILE A 60 -13.29 -0.83 6.17
N GLU A 61 -13.63 -1.81 7.00
CA GLU A 61 -14.74 -2.74 6.74
C GLU A 61 -16.07 -2.01 6.57
N ALA A 62 -16.38 -1.06 7.45
CA ALA A 62 -17.58 -0.24 7.34
C ALA A 62 -17.61 0.59 6.05
N ALA A 63 -16.47 1.15 5.63
CA ALA A 63 -16.35 1.88 4.37
C ALA A 63 -16.57 0.98 3.15
N ILE A 64 -15.97 -0.21 3.14
CA ILE A 64 -16.15 -1.22 2.09
C ILE A 64 -17.63 -1.62 1.99
N ALA A 65 -18.25 -1.96 3.13
CA ALA A 65 -19.66 -2.35 3.19
C ALA A 65 -20.57 -1.24 2.65
N ARG A 66 -20.34 0.01 3.05
CA ARG A 66 -21.09 1.18 2.59
C ARG A 66 -20.98 1.37 1.08
N VAL A 67 -19.77 1.34 0.53
CA VAL A 67 -19.54 1.55 -0.92
C VAL A 67 -20.15 0.40 -1.72
N LYS A 68 -19.92 -0.84 -1.31
CA LYS A 68 -20.47 -2.03 -1.96
C LYS A 68 -22.00 -2.07 -1.94
N ALA A 69 -22.63 -1.68 -0.81
CA ALA A 69 -24.09 -1.62 -0.73
C ALA A 69 -24.69 -0.61 -1.72
N ARG A 70 -23.97 0.48 -2.02
CA ARG A 70 -24.42 1.52 -2.95
C ARG A 70 -24.15 1.19 -4.42
N HIS A 71 -23.03 0.53 -4.71
CA HIS A 71 -22.52 0.38 -6.08
C HIS A 71 -22.42 -1.07 -6.56
N GLY A 72 -22.74 -2.07 -5.72
CA GLY A 72 -22.59 -3.49 -6.05
C GLY A 72 -21.15 -4.02 -5.96
N LEU A 73 -20.16 -3.13 -5.89
CA LEU A 73 -18.74 -3.44 -5.71
C LEU A 73 -18.05 -2.38 -4.86
N ALA A 74 -16.86 -2.70 -4.34
CA ALA A 74 -15.95 -1.74 -3.72
C ALA A 74 -14.52 -1.97 -4.20
N ILE A 75 -13.76 -0.90 -4.39
CA ILE A 75 -12.32 -0.94 -4.69
C ILE A 75 -11.58 -0.23 -3.55
N VAL A 76 -10.72 -0.97 -2.85
CA VAL A 76 -9.82 -0.44 -1.83
C VAL A 76 -8.52 -0.04 -2.52
N TYR A 77 -8.21 1.25 -2.52
CA TYR A 77 -6.95 1.78 -3.02
C TYR A 77 -6.02 2.04 -1.83
N ASP A 78 -5.02 1.16 -1.66
CA ASP A 78 -4.10 1.13 -0.52
C ASP A 78 -2.86 1.98 -0.83
N CYS A 79 -2.82 3.22 -0.32
CA CYS A 79 -1.80 4.22 -0.64
C CYS A 79 -0.58 4.12 0.28
N HIS A 80 0.62 4.08 -0.31
CA HIS A 80 1.90 4.05 0.41
C HIS A 80 2.95 4.92 -0.26
N SER A 81 4.01 5.23 0.48
CA SER A 81 5.21 5.85 -0.07
C SER A 81 6.43 5.52 0.79
N ILE A 82 7.58 5.41 0.14
CA ILE A 82 8.83 5.00 0.78
C ILE A 82 10.04 5.67 0.11
N ARG A 83 11.17 5.76 0.82
CA ARG A 83 12.43 6.26 0.25
C ARG A 83 12.86 5.41 -0.95
N SER A 84 13.47 6.02 -1.94
CA SER A 84 13.89 5.37 -3.18
C SER A 84 14.96 4.29 -2.97
N HIS A 85 15.81 4.46 -1.97
CA HIS A 85 16.90 3.54 -1.64
C HIS A 85 16.81 3.15 -0.18
N ILE A 86 16.64 1.86 0.09
CA ILE A 86 16.64 1.29 1.43
C ILE A 86 17.43 -0.02 1.38
N PRO A 87 18.78 0.03 1.44
CA PRO A 87 19.64 -1.13 1.24
C PRO A 87 19.37 -2.29 2.21
N TYR A 88 18.89 -1.98 3.41
CA TYR A 88 18.52 -3.00 4.41
C TYR A 88 17.33 -3.87 3.99
N LEU A 89 16.42 -3.32 3.16
CA LEU A 89 15.21 -4.01 2.70
C LEU A 89 15.31 -4.45 1.24
N PHE A 90 15.93 -3.64 0.39
CA PHE A 90 15.91 -3.80 -1.06
C PHE A 90 17.27 -3.47 -1.69
N GLU A 91 17.61 -4.23 -2.72
CA GLU A 91 18.73 -3.91 -3.59
C GLU A 91 18.29 -2.91 -4.66
N GLY A 92 19.12 -1.88 -4.89
CA GLY A 92 18.93 -0.89 -5.95
C GLY A 92 17.89 0.18 -5.67
N ALA A 93 17.65 1.02 -6.67
CA ALA A 93 16.64 2.07 -6.64
C ALA A 93 15.24 1.49 -6.91
N LEU A 94 14.27 1.83 -6.06
CA LEU A 94 12.88 1.45 -6.27
C LEU A 94 12.26 2.22 -7.45
N PRO A 95 11.40 1.58 -8.27
CA PRO A 95 10.57 2.28 -9.25
C PRO A 95 9.70 3.38 -8.62
N THR A 96 9.30 4.36 -9.41
CA THR A 96 8.48 5.46 -8.87
C THR A 96 7.09 5.01 -8.47
N PHE A 97 6.47 4.13 -9.26
CA PHE A 97 5.17 3.52 -8.98
C PHE A 97 5.31 2.00 -8.81
N ASN A 98 4.98 1.46 -7.63
CA ASN A 98 5.01 0.02 -7.38
C ASN A 98 3.59 -0.45 -7.09
N ILE A 99 3.01 -1.17 -8.05
CA ILE A 99 1.65 -1.67 -7.99
C ILE A 99 1.65 -3.06 -7.34
N GLY A 100 0.83 -3.27 -6.31
CA GLY A 100 0.69 -4.55 -5.62
C GLY A 100 -0.75 -5.06 -5.66
N THR A 101 -0.95 -6.29 -6.14
CA THR A 101 -2.30 -6.89 -6.29
C THR A 101 -2.38 -8.31 -5.71
N ASN A 102 -1.51 -8.60 -4.75
CA ASN A 102 -1.29 -9.95 -4.25
C ASN A 102 -1.04 -10.94 -5.40
N SER A 103 -0.14 -10.59 -6.32
CA SER A 103 0.13 -11.41 -7.51
C SER A 103 -1.14 -11.75 -8.32
N GLY A 104 -2.02 -10.75 -8.50
CA GLY A 104 -3.28 -10.87 -9.23
C GLY A 104 -4.46 -11.42 -8.44
N ALA A 105 -4.29 -11.76 -7.15
CA ALA A 105 -5.36 -12.36 -6.36
C ALA A 105 -6.29 -11.34 -5.66
N SER A 106 -5.86 -10.09 -5.48
CA SER A 106 -6.64 -9.11 -4.69
C SER A 106 -7.61 -8.24 -5.50
N CYS A 107 -7.50 -8.21 -6.84
CA CYS A 107 -8.38 -7.42 -7.71
C CYS A 107 -8.66 -8.12 -9.04
N ASP A 108 -9.63 -7.63 -9.82
CA ASP A 108 -9.82 -8.05 -11.21
C ASP A 108 -8.58 -7.64 -12.04
N PRO A 109 -8.07 -8.48 -12.96
CA PRO A 109 -6.91 -8.15 -13.79
C PRO A 109 -7.04 -6.85 -14.59
N ARG A 110 -8.26 -6.43 -14.91
CA ARG A 110 -8.52 -5.16 -15.61
C ARG A 110 -8.21 -3.95 -14.74
N ILE A 111 -8.37 -4.04 -13.42
CA ILE A 111 -7.99 -2.97 -12.47
C ILE A 111 -6.46 -2.81 -12.47
N GLU A 112 -5.73 -3.92 -12.35
CA GLU A 112 -4.25 -3.93 -12.40
C GLU A 112 -3.74 -3.34 -13.71
N LYS A 113 -4.29 -3.81 -14.83
CA LYS A 113 -3.93 -3.34 -16.17
C LYS A 113 -4.20 -1.85 -16.33
N ALA A 114 -5.37 -1.36 -15.91
CA ALA A 114 -5.72 0.05 -15.99
C ALA A 114 -4.74 0.94 -15.21
N ALA A 115 -4.34 0.53 -14.01
CA ALA A 115 -3.35 1.24 -13.20
C ALA A 115 -1.97 1.23 -13.88
N ALA A 116 -1.50 0.07 -14.34
CA ALA A 116 -0.20 -0.08 -15.00
C ALA A 116 -0.11 0.75 -16.30
N GLU A 117 -1.15 0.72 -17.13
CA GLU A 117 -1.20 1.52 -18.36
C GLU A 117 -1.24 3.03 -18.06
N ALA A 118 -1.91 3.46 -16.98
CA ALA A 118 -1.87 4.84 -16.54
C ALA A 118 -0.47 5.26 -16.07
N CYS A 119 0.22 4.42 -15.30
CA CYS A 119 1.62 4.66 -14.94
C CYS A 119 2.54 4.73 -16.17
N ALA A 120 2.33 3.87 -17.17
CA ALA A 120 3.12 3.89 -18.40
C ALA A 120 2.96 5.18 -19.23
N ARG A 121 1.84 5.91 -19.06
CA ARG A 121 1.59 7.20 -19.72
C ARG A 121 2.15 8.41 -18.97
N ALA A 122 2.66 8.22 -17.74
CA ALA A 122 3.15 9.30 -16.89
C ALA A 122 4.40 10.03 -17.44
N GLY A 123 5.06 9.45 -18.45
CA GLY A 123 6.28 9.98 -19.09
C GLY A 123 7.56 9.35 -18.58
N ASP A 124 8.66 9.61 -19.27
CA ASP A 124 9.96 8.94 -19.07
C ASP A 124 10.60 9.20 -17.69
N ASP A 125 10.18 10.26 -16.99
CA ASP A 125 10.63 10.60 -15.64
C ASP A 125 10.08 9.63 -14.57
N TYR A 126 9.08 8.83 -14.91
CA TYR A 126 8.41 7.91 -14.00
C TYR A 126 8.57 6.46 -14.44
N THR A 127 9.14 5.65 -13.56
CA THR A 127 9.20 4.19 -13.74
C THR A 127 8.11 3.50 -12.95
N HIS A 128 7.69 2.33 -13.42
CA HIS A 128 6.70 1.53 -12.71
C HIS A 128 7.00 0.04 -12.77
N VAL A 129 6.45 -0.71 -11.81
CA VAL A 129 6.49 -2.17 -11.77
C VAL A 129 5.19 -2.70 -11.16
N VAL A 130 4.78 -3.89 -11.60
CA VAL A 130 3.63 -4.62 -11.05
C VAL A 130 4.14 -5.85 -10.30
N ASN A 131 3.68 -6.02 -9.06
CA ASN A 131 4.01 -7.13 -8.18
C ASN A 131 5.52 -7.41 -8.06
N GLY A 132 6.33 -6.34 -8.07
CA GLY A 132 7.78 -6.39 -7.87
C GLY A 132 8.13 -6.69 -6.41
N ARG A 133 8.82 -5.75 -5.75
CA ARG A 133 9.13 -5.85 -4.31
C ARG A 133 7.86 -5.71 -3.46
N PHE A 134 6.97 -4.81 -3.85
CA PHE A 134 5.69 -4.56 -3.18
C PHE A 134 4.59 -5.32 -3.90
N LYS A 135 4.20 -6.48 -3.34
CA LYS A 135 3.14 -7.33 -3.92
C LYS A 135 1.76 -7.08 -3.31
N GLY A 136 1.62 -6.11 -2.41
CA GLY A 136 0.42 -5.93 -1.60
C GLY A 136 0.60 -6.40 -0.16
N GLY A 137 0.38 -5.48 0.79
CA GLY A 137 0.40 -5.70 2.23
C GLY A 137 -0.82 -6.45 2.77
N TRP A 138 -1.01 -6.43 4.09
CA TRP A 138 -2.11 -7.14 4.72
C TRP A 138 -3.47 -6.61 4.26
N THR A 139 -3.65 -5.29 4.15
CA THR A 139 -4.88 -4.63 3.66
C THR A 139 -5.31 -5.21 2.32
N THR A 140 -4.42 -5.24 1.31
CA THR A 140 -4.76 -5.78 -0.01
C THR A 140 -5.15 -7.26 0.04
N ARG A 141 -4.42 -8.07 0.82
CA ARG A 141 -4.65 -9.52 0.94
C ARG A 141 -5.92 -9.85 1.70
N HIS A 142 -6.22 -9.06 2.72
CA HIS A 142 -7.33 -9.28 3.63
C HIS A 142 -8.67 -8.82 3.03
N TYR A 143 -8.68 -7.65 2.39
CA TYR A 143 -9.90 -7.07 1.83
C TYR A 143 -10.14 -7.45 0.38
N GLY A 144 -9.10 -7.73 -0.40
CA GLY A 144 -9.22 -8.19 -1.78
C GLY A 144 -9.94 -9.54 -1.85
N LYS A 145 -11.22 -9.50 -2.19
CA LYS A 145 -12.11 -10.66 -2.41
C LYS A 145 -12.85 -10.47 -3.73
N PRO A 146 -12.18 -10.58 -4.90
CA PRO A 146 -12.78 -10.27 -6.20
C PRO A 146 -14.05 -11.08 -6.49
N SER A 147 -14.11 -12.34 -6.04
CA SER A 147 -15.32 -13.19 -6.14
C SER A 147 -16.53 -12.67 -5.36
N GLN A 148 -16.31 -11.71 -4.45
CA GLN A 148 -17.35 -11.02 -3.69
C GLN A 148 -17.47 -9.54 -4.11
N ASN A 149 -16.98 -9.14 -5.29
CA ASN A 149 -16.96 -7.76 -5.77
C ASN A 149 -16.29 -6.77 -4.79
N VAL A 150 -15.30 -7.23 -4.03
CA VAL A 150 -14.42 -6.34 -3.27
C VAL A 150 -13.02 -6.50 -3.83
N HIS A 151 -12.50 -5.47 -4.45
CA HIS A 151 -11.17 -5.45 -5.03
C HIS A 151 -10.25 -4.62 -4.15
N ALA A 152 -8.97 -4.95 -4.11
CA ALA A 152 -7.96 -4.16 -3.44
C ALA A 152 -6.68 -4.10 -4.27
N ILE A 153 -6.10 -2.91 -4.36
CA ILE A 153 -4.87 -2.63 -5.10
C ILE A 153 -4.00 -1.69 -4.26
N GLN A 154 -2.71 -1.99 -4.16
CA GLN A 154 -1.72 -1.14 -3.51
C GLN A 154 -0.98 -0.29 -4.53
N MET A 155 -0.74 0.97 -4.18
CA MET A 155 0.22 1.84 -4.85
C MET A 155 1.27 2.30 -3.84
N GLU A 156 2.52 1.92 -4.08
CA GLU A 156 3.68 2.36 -3.30
C GLU A 156 4.54 3.31 -4.14
N LEU A 157 4.66 4.55 -3.65
CA LEU A 157 5.36 5.64 -4.34
C LEU A 157 6.80 5.79 -3.84
N ALA A 158 7.75 5.98 -4.75
CA ALA A 158 9.06 6.50 -4.35
C ALA A 158 8.92 7.98 -3.94
N GLN A 159 9.33 8.32 -2.72
CA GLN A 159 9.18 9.65 -2.13
C GLN A 159 9.84 10.77 -2.96
N ARG A 160 10.90 10.46 -3.73
CA ARG A 160 11.57 11.38 -4.67
C ARG A 160 10.61 12.03 -5.67
N ALA A 161 9.45 11.43 -5.89
CA ALA A 161 8.40 11.91 -6.78
C ALA A 161 7.65 13.13 -6.23
N TYR A 162 7.79 13.47 -4.95
CA TYR A 162 7.08 14.59 -4.34
C TYR A 162 7.81 15.27 -3.16
N MET A 163 8.93 14.72 -2.69
CA MET A 163 9.68 15.29 -1.57
C MET A 163 11.18 14.99 -1.64
N THR A 164 11.96 15.68 -0.80
CA THR A 164 13.36 15.38 -0.53
C THR A 164 13.45 14.18 0.41
N GLU A 165 14.18 13.14 0.01
CA GLU A 165 14.32 11.88 0.76
C GLU A 165 15.47 11.90 1.80
N ALA A 166 15.78 13.08 2.33
CA ALA A 166 16.79 13.26 3.38
C ALA A 166 16.47 14.48 4.26
N PRO A 167 16.99 14.54 5.51
CA PRO A 167 16.89 15.72 6.36
C PRO A 167 17.54 16.97 5.73
N PRO A 168 16.96 18.18 5.92
CA PRO A 168 15.67 18.45 6.53
C PRO A 168 14.56 18.13 5.52
N TRP A 169 13.80 17.06 5.77
CA TRP A 169 12.76 16.55 4.88
C TRP A 169 11.86 17.67 4.40
N GLY A 170 11.62 17.75 3.08
CA GLY A 170 10.88 18.86 2.48
C GLY A 170 9.93 18.39 1.40
N TYR A 171 8.66 18.78 1.50
CA TYR A 171 7.67 18.58 0.44
C TYR A 171 7.99 19.49 -0.76
N ASP A 172 8.07 18.92 -1.94
CA ASP A 172 8.33 19.65 -3.19
C ASP A 172 7.01 19.83 -3.93
N GLU A 173 6.40 21.00 -3.78
CA GLU A 173 5.10 21.35 -4.37
C GLU A 173 5.07 21.15 -5.90
N THR A 174 6.18 21.41 -6.59
CA THR A 174 6.23 21.30 -8.06
C THR A 174 6.24 19.84 -8.49
N LYS A 175 7.04 19.00 -7.82
CA LYS A 175 7.03 17.55 -8.06
C LYS A 175 5.69 16.94 -7.67
N ALA A 176 5.17 17.32 -6.51
CA ALA A 176 3.90 16.81 -6.02
C ALA A 176 2.73 17.17 -6.94
N GLN A 177 2.67 18.40 -7.47
CA GLN A 177 1.61 18.78 -8.39
C GLN A 177 1.64 17.96 -9.69
N ARG A 178 2.84 17.66 -10.22
CA ARG A 178 2.99 16.75 -11.38
C ARG A 178 2.54 15.34 -11.05
N LEU A 179 2.97 14.82 -9.89
CA LEU A 179 2.58 13.49 -9.42
C LEU A 179 1.06 13.38 -9.22
N ARG A 180 0.41 14.41 -8.67
CA ARG A 180 -1.05 14.45 -8.47
C ARG A 180 -1.82 14.31 -9.77
N SER A 181 -1.36 14.91 -10.87
CA SER A 181 -1.99 14.73 -12.19
C SER A 181 -1.93 13.27 -12.63
N VAL A 182 -0.78 12.61 -12.48
CA VAL A 182 -0.63 11.18 -12.80
C VAL A 182 -1.51 10.30 -11.90
N LEU A 183 -1.54 10.57 -10.60
CA LEU A 183 -2.39 9.84 -9.65
C LEU A 183 -3.89 10.01 -9.97
N ALA A 184 -4.31 11.19 -10.43
CA ALA A 184 -5.68 11.42 -10.87
C ALA A 184 -6.02 10.57 -12.11
N GLU A 185 -5.10 10.42 -13.07
CA GLU A 185 -5.30 9.53 -14.21
C GLU A 185 -5.39 8.06 -13.81
N ILE A 186 -4.56 7.60 -12.86
CA ILE A 186 -4.60 6.24 -12.32
C ILE A 186 -5.95 5.98 -11.65
N LEU A 187 -6.38 6.86 -10.75
CA LEU A 187 -7.66 6.72 -10.06
C LEU A 187 -8.84 6.78 -11.04
N GLY A 188 -8.80 7.68 -12.02
CA GLY A 188 -9.83 7.76 -13.05
C GLY A 188 -9.89 6.52 -13.96
N ALA A 189 -8.75 5.90 -14.25
CA ALA A 189 -8.71 4.64 -15.01
C ALA A 189 -9.32 3.47 -14.21
N ILE A 190 -9.04 3.40 -12.90
CA ILE A 190 -9.63 2.41 -12.00
C ILE A 190 -11.14 2.66 -11.81
N GLU A 191 -11.56 3.93 -11.70
CA GLU A 191 -12.97 4.30 -11.57
C GLU A 191 -13.80 3.90 -12.80
N LYS A 192 -13.26 4.03 -14.01
CA LYS A 192 -13.93 3.59 -15.25
C LYS A 192 -14.31 2.11 -15.20
N PHE A 193 -13.43 1.25 -14.68
CA PHE A 193 -13.75 -0.16 -14.45
C PHE A 193 -14.97 -0.31 -13.51
N ALA A 194 -15.02 0.46 -12.42
CA ALA A 194 -16.14 0.40 -11.49
C ALA A 194 -17.47 0.84 -12.13
N MET A 195 -17.43 1.78 -13.08
CA MET A 195 -18.59 2.32 -13.78
C MET A 195 -19.09 1.42 -14.93
N GLU A 196 -18.17 0.75 -15.63
CA GLU A 196 -18.50 -0.17 -16.73
C GLU A 196 -19.03 -1.54 -16.23
N GLY A 197 -18.82 -1.84 -14.94
CA GLY A 197 -19.27 -3.05 -14.28
C GLY A 197 -18.42 -4.29 -14.62
N THR A 198 -18.62 -5.36 -13.86
CA THR A 198 -18.11 -6.68 -14.22
C THR A 198 -18.99 -7.21 -15.37
N PRO A 199 -18.47 -7.51 -16.56
CA PRO A 199 -19.23 -8.16 -17.61
C PRO A 199 -19.88 -9.40 -17.00
N SER A 200 -21.18 -9.57 -17.19
CA SER A 200 -21.86 -10.80 -16.81
C SER A 200 -21.10 -11.97 -17.43
N ALA A 201 -20.67 -12.91 -16.57
CA ALA A 201 -20.03 -14.15 -16.97
C ALA A 201 -20.94 -15.00 -17.86
#